data_AF-A0A858ATL7-F1
#
_entry.id   AF-A0A858ATL7-F1
#
_cell.length_a   1.000
_cell.length_b   1.000
_cell.length_c   1.000
_cell.angle_alpha   90.00
_cell.angle_beta   90.00
_cell.angle_gamma   90.00
#
_symmetry.space_group_name_H-M   'P 1'
#
loop_
_entity.id
_entity.type
_entity.pdbx_description
1 polymer ?
#
loop_
_entity_poly.entity_id
_entity_poly.type
_entity_poly.pdbx_seq_one_letter_code
_entity_poly.pdbx_strand_id
1 'polypeptide(L)'
;MKKILGLLAVTALVATTSASVVACGPKNEDSEAVKLQKNVTKYISEGTDRWDQTNTDDQIIEDVYKEFIKDDVVKDGDPLTQKSLILVVTAHVDSSTYANEDITKTFDVFIYTTKLDVGNAYIKDEASKLSTTSSVILKDKTDWKDITLDKNYLFLKTSESKTDQFTITNMEFLEDVVVVSSDENIVIASQPGKDGIVILKAINLGNAEIIVKASNGIEDKVVDVIVGFS
;
A
#
# COMPACT_ATOMS: atom_id res chain seq x y z
N MET A 1 78.75 -31.68 2.96
CA MET A 1 77.56 -32.48 2.60
C MET A 1 76.33 -31.87 3.27
N LYS A 2 75.23 -31.71 2.51
CA LYS A 2 73.82 -31.53 2.94
C LYS A 2 73.50 -30.26 3.78
N LYS A 3 72.77 -29.27 3.23
CA LYS A 3 71.28 -29.16 3.15
C LYS A 3 70.69 -28.95 4.58
N ILE A 4 69.81 -28.00 4.91
CA ILE A 4 68.68 -27.35 4.21
C ILE A 4 68.03 -26.33 5.18
N LEU A 5 67.41 -25.25 4.61
CA LEU A 5 66.23 -24.44 5.04
C LEU A 5 66.03 -24.05 6.54
N GLY A 6 65.49 -22.89 6.92
CA GLY A 6 64.70 -21.87 6.23
C GLY A 6 63.67 -21.26 7.22
N LEU A 7 63.10 -20.10 6.85
CA LEU A 7 61.93 -19.41 7.45
C LEU A 7 62.15 -18.79 8.85
N LEU A 8 61.61 -17.64 9.24
CA LEU A 8 60.59 -16.74 8.70
C LEU A 8 60.79 -15.37 9.38
N ALA A 9 60.72 -14.29 8.62
CA ALA A 9 60.70 -12.93 9.16
C ALA A 9 59.32 -12.65 9.79
N VAL A 10 59.31 -12.23 11.06
CA VAL A 10 58.11 -11.67 11.72
C VAL A 10 58.37 -10.18 11.89
N THR A 11 57.81 -9.38 10.97
CA THR A 11 57.69 -7.94 11.13
C THR A 11 56.48 -7.65 12.02
N ALA A 12 56.74 -7.04 13.17
CA ALA A 12 55.72 -6.54 14.07
C ALA A 12 54.90 -5.42 13.40
N LEU A 13 53.62 -5.68 13.19
CA LEU A 13 52.64 -4.69 12.77
C LEU A 13 52.12 -3.99 14.04
N VAL A 14 52.42 -2.69 14.16
CA VAL A 14 51.91 -1.85 15.26
C VAL A 14 50.42 -1.64 15.05
N ALA A 15 49.61 -2.20 15.95
CA ALA A 15 48.17 -1.96 16.00
C ALA A 15 47.91 -0.54 16.52
N THR A 16 47.50 0.36 15.63
CA THR A 16 46.79 1.58 16.03
C THR A 16 45.37 1.17 16.41
N THR A 17 45.08 1.13 17.71
CA THR A 17 43.70 1.02 18.18
C THR A 17 43.02 2.36 17.93
N SER A 18 42.41 2.53 16.76
CA SER A 18 41.33 3.49 16.58
C SER A 18 40.19 3.04 17.49
N ALA A 19 40.07 3.70 18.63
CA ALA A 19 38.91 3.61 19.49
C ALA A 19 37.70 4.10 18.67
N SER A 20 36.95 3.17 18.10
CA SER A 20 35.58 3.42 17.70
C SER A 20 34.80 3.71 18.98
N VAL A 21 34.55 4.99 19.23
CA VAL A 21 33.56 5.41 20.22
C VAL A 21 32.22 4.89 19.71
N VAL A 22 31.81 3.73 20.22
CA VAL A 22 30.45 3.23 20.08
C VAL A 22 29.58 4.18 20.91
N ALA A 23 29.05 5.20 20.24
CA ALA A 23 27.99 6.02 20.79
C ALA A 23 26.73 5.16 20.87
N CYS A 24 26.32 4.84 22.08
CA CYS A 24 25.08 4.16 22.39
C CYS A 24 23.94 5.20 22.44
N GLY A 25 23.00 5.14 21.48
CA GLY A 25 21.61 5.67 21.55
C GLY A 25 21.28 6.91 20.67
N PRO A 26 20.03 7.10 20.18
CA PRO A 26 18.80 6.33 20.44
C PRO A 26 18.26 5.54 19.23
N LYS A 27 17.12 4.87 19.45
CA LYS A 27 16.37 3.94 18.58
C LYS A 27 16.07 4.49 17.18
N ASN A 28 16.01 3.56 16.22
CA ASN A 28 15.52 3.70 14.84
C ASN A 28 14.23 4.54 14.72
N GLU A 29 14.37 5.85 14.58
CA GLU A 29 13.36 6.69 13.94
C GLU A 29 13.92 7.04 12.57
N ASP A 30 13.29 6.50 11.52
CA ASP A 30 13.60 6.91 10.15
C ASP A 30 13.53 8.44 10.06
N SER A 31 14.45 9.07 9.33
CA SER A 31 14.35 10.52 9.07
C SER A 31 13.02 10.82 8.37
N GLU A 32 12.47 12.03 8.54
CA GLU A 32 11.21 12.42 7.88
C GLU A 32 11.26 12.22 6.35
N ALA A 33 12.43 12.42 5.74
CA ALA A 33 12.66 12.13 4.33
C ALA A 33 12.50 10.63 3.99
N VAL A 34 13.01 9.73 4.83
CA VAL A 34 12.85 8.27 4.66
C VAL A 34 11.40 7.84 4.90
N LYS A 35 10.73 8.41 5.90
CA LYS A 35 9.30 8.16 6.14
C LYS A 35 8.45 8.57 4.94
N LEU A 36 8.68 9.78 4.43
CA LEU A 36 8.01 10.28 3.23
C LEU A 36 8.26 9.36 2.02
N GLN A 37 9.51 8.92 1.82
CA GLN A 37 9.86 8.00 0.72
C GLN A 37 9.05 6.72 0.79
N LYS A 38 9.01 6.09 1.97
CA LYS A 38 8.25 4.85 2.19
C LYS A 38 6.76 5.06 1.95
N ASN A 39 6.20 6.17 2.45
CA ASN A 39 4.78 6.45 2.30
C ASN A 39 4.38 6.70 0.83
N VAL A 40 5.16 7.49 0.09
CA VAL A 40 4.93 7.74 -1.34
C VAL A 40 5.05 6.45 -2.14
N THR A 41 6.10 5.66 -1.89
CA THR A 41 6.31 4.37 -2.58
C THR A 41 5.14 3.43 -2.34
N LYS A 42 4.70 3.31 -1.09
CA LYS A 42 3.55 2.50 -0.69
C LYS A 42 2.26 2.97 -1.36
N TYR A 43 2.00 4.29 -1.33
CA TYR A 43 0.84 4.89 -1.98
C TYR A 43 0.81 4.60 -3.48
N ILE A 44 1.94 4.64 -4.17
CA ILE A 44 1.98 4.26 -5.59
C ILE A 44 1.71 2.76 -5.74
N SER A 45 2.38 1.89 -4.99
CA SER A 45 2.25 0.44 -5.14
C SER A 45 0.87 -0.12 -4.82
N GLU A 46 0.14 0.54 -3.91
CA GLU A 46 -1.24 0.18 -3.54
C GLU A 46 -2.28 0.92 -4.42
N GLY A 47 -1.84 1.56 -5.50
CA GLY A 47 -2.66 2.40 -6.36
C GLY A 47 -3.67 1.66 -7.24
N THR A 48 -3.59 0.33 -7.35
CA THR A 48 -4.49 -0.48 -8.20
C THR A 48 -5.97 -0.33 -7.84
N ASP A 49 -6.28 0.01 -6.60
CA ASP A 49 -7.66 0.28 -6.17
C ASP A 49 -8.14 1.67 -6.62
N ARG A 50 -7.21 2.64 -6.72
CA ARG A 50 -7.48 4.06 -7.03
C ARG A 50 -7.45 4.38 -8.52
N TRP A 51 -6.59 3.70 -9.27
CA TRP A 51 -6.34 3.97 -10.68
C TRP A 51 -6.60 2.74 -11.55
N ASP A 52 -6.90 2.99 -12.82
CA ASP A 52 -7.06 2.01 -13.88
C ASP A 52 -6.25 2.43 -15.12
N GLN A 53 -6.37 1.66 -16.19
CA GLN A 53 -5.60 1.89 -17.42
C GLN A 53 -5.91 3.20 -18.14
N THR A 54 -7.04 3.84 -17.83
CA THR A 54 -7.39 5.15 -18.39
C THR A 54 -6.59 6.28 -17.75
N ASN A 55 -5.99 6.05 -16.57
CA ASN A 55 -5.19 7.05 -15.88
C ASN A 55 -3.84 7.30 -16.59
N THR A 56 -3.61 8.56 -16.96
CA THR A 56 -2.32 9.02 -17.50
C THR A 56 -1.26 9.13 -16.40
N ASP A 57 0.01 9.16 -16.79
CA ASP A 57 1.13 9.32 -15.84
C ASP A 57 0.98 10.63 -15.06
N ASP A 58 0.59 11.71 -15.74
CA ASP A 58 0.37 13.03 -15.13
C ASP A 58 -0.76 13.01 -14.09
N GLN A 59 -1.85 12.29 -14.34
CA GLN A 59 -2.96 12.16 -13.39
C GLN A 59 -2.53 11.43 -12.12
N ILE A 60 -1.75 10.35 -12.25
CA ILE A 60 -1.21 9.61 -11.11
C ILE A 60 -0.23 10.48 -10.32
N ILE A 61 0.67 11.18 -11.01
CA ILE A 61 1.63 12.10 -10.38
C ILE A 61 0.90 13.23 -9.63
N GLU A 62 -0.13 13.83 -10.22
CA GLU A 62 -0.92 14.87 -9.60
C GLU A 62 -1.64 14.36 -8.33
N ASP A 63 -2.18 13.15 -8.38
CA ASP A 63 -2.83 12.52 -7.22
C ASP A 63 -1.83 12.25 -6.08
N VAL A 64 -0.63 11.76 -6.40
CA VAL A 64 0.46 11.63 -5.42
C VAL A 64 0.79 12.98 -4.78
N TYR A 65 0.89 14.05 -5.58
CA TYR A 65 1.14 15.38 -5.01
C TYR A 65 -0.01 15.88 -4.14
N LYS A 66 -1.27 15.63 -4.50
CA LYS A 66 -2.43 15.99 -3.64
C LYS A 66 -2.37 15.29 -2.29
N GLU A 67 -1.92 14.04 -2.24
CA GLU A 67 -1.80 13.30 -0.99
C GLU A 67 -0.63 13.80 -0.13
N PHE A 68 0.53 14.11 -0.73
CA PHE A 68 1.77 14.31 0.02
C PHE A 68 2.30 15.75 0.09
N ILE A 69 1.85 16.67 -0.77
CA ILE A 69 2.21 18.09 -0.67
C ILE A 69 1.34 18.75 0.40
N LYS A 70 1.69 18.49 1.65
CA LYS A 70 1.10 19.06 2.87
C LYS A 70 2.20 19.28 3.90
N ASP A 71 1.92 20.15 4.86
CA ASP A 71 2.84 20.49 5.96
C ASP A 71 4.22 20.97 5.46
N ASP A 72 5.27 20.21 5.76
CA ASP A 72 6.67 20.52 5.47
C ASP A 72 7.13 19.99 4.08
N VAL A 73 6.24 19.46 3.24
CA VAL A 73 6.59 18.91 1.92
C VAL A 73 6.12 19.82 0.79
N VAL A 74 7.00 20.11 -0.16
CA VAL A 74 6.73 20.95 -1.33
C VAL A 74 7.12 20.26 -2.63
N LYS A 75 6.51 20.66 -3.74
CA LYS A 75 6.87 20.16 -5.07
C LYS A 75 8.16 20.84 -5.55
N ASP A 76 8.91 20.17 -6.43
CA ASP A 76 10.05 20.84 -7.10
C ASP A 76 9.57 22.08 -7.87
N GLY A 77 10.26 23.21 -7.65
CA GLY A 77 9.90 24.50 -8.22
C GLY A 77 8.98 25.38 -7.35
N ASP A 78 8.39 24.85 -6.27
CA ASP A 78 7.58 25.66 -5.34
C ASP A 78 8.47 26.49 -4.39
N PRO A 79 7.96 27.62 -3.84
CA PRO A 79 8.69 28.43 -2.87
C PRO A 79 9.04 27.64 -1.60
N LEU A 80 10.30 27.70 -1.18
CA LEU A 80 10.82 26.96 -0.03
C LEU A 80 10.70 27.80 1.27
N THR A 81 10.32 27.16 2.39
CA THR A 81 10.28 27.78 3.73
C THR A 81 11.13 27.02 4.76
N GLN A 82 11.05 27.37 6.04
CA GLN A 82 12.13 27.22 7.02
C GLN A 82 12.61 25.77 7.32
N LYS A 83 11.83 24.74 6.96
CA LYS A 83 12.22 23.32 6.90
C LYS A 83 11.34 22.57 5.89
N SER A 84 11.74 22.56 4.62
CA SER A 84 10.97 21.86 3.58
C SER A 84 11.67 20.58 3.10
N LEU A 85 10.88 19.54 2.86
CA LEU A 85 11.24 18.40 2.01
C LEU A 85 10.73 18.70 0.60
N ILE A 86 11.54 18.42 -0.41
CA ILE A 86 11.13 18.55 -1.81
C ILE A 86 10.83 17.16 -2.34
N LEU A 87 9.59 16.95 -2.78
CA LEU A 87 9.15 15.73 -3.43
C LEU A 87 9.16 15.92 -4.94
N VAL A 88 9.78 14.98 -5.64
CA VAL A 88 9.78 14.90 -7.10
C VAL A 88 9.32 13.51 -7.49
N VAL A 89 8.27 13.44 -8.29
CA VAL A 89 7.76 12.19 -8.88
C VAL A 89 7.71 12.37 -10.38
N THR A 90 8.32 11.42 -11.10
CA THR A 90 8.36 11.41 -12.57
C THR A 90 8.09 10.02 -13.11
N ALA A 91 7.45 9.92 -14.28
CA ALA A 91 7.35 8.64 -14.97
C ALA A 91 8.75 8.09 -15.28
N HIS A 92 8.96 6.81 -14.99
CA HIS A 92 10.19 6.13 -15.34
C HIS A 92 10.27 5.93 -16.86
N VAL A 93 11.47 5.98 -17.43
CA VAL A 93 11.65 5.67 -18.85
C VAL A 93 11.22 4.21 -19.09
N ASP A 94 10.42 3.98 -20.14
CA ASP A 94 9.82 2.66 -20.44
C ASP A 94 8.85 2.14 -19.36
N SER A 95 8.12 3.06 -18.70
CA SER A 95 7.27 2.76 -17.54
C SER A 95 6.21 1.70 -17.77
N SER A 96 5.79 1.46 -19.02
CA SER A 96 4.61 0.65 -19.38
C SER A 96 4.98 -0.71 -19.94
N THR A 97 4.69 -1.77 -19.18
CA THR A 97 4.74 -3.16 -19.68
C THR A 97 3.33 -3.74 -19.70
N TYR A 98 2.99 -4.42 -20.80
CA TYR A 98 1.72 -5.10 -20.99
C TYR A 98 1.89 -6.58 -20.67
N ALA A 99 1.15 -7.08 -19.69
CA ALA A 99 1.10 -8.51 -19.38
C ALA A 99 -0.35 -8.89 -19.08
N ASN A 100 -0.90 -9.82 -19.85
CA ASN A 100 -2.27 -10.33 -19.65
C ASN A 100 -3.31 -9.21 -19.48
N GLU A 101 -3.31 -8.26 -20.43
CA GLU A 101 -4.19 -7.07 -20.43
C GLU A 101 -3.88 -6.01 -19.37
N ASP A 102 -3.14 -6.29 -18.29
CA ASP A 102 -2.72 -5.29 -17.30
C ASP A 102 -1.57 -4.38 -17.79
N ILE A 103 -1.59 -3.12 -17.34
CA ILE A 103 -0.50 -2.15 -17.57
C ILE A 103 0.24 -1.90 -16.27
N THR A 104 1.51 -2.28 -16.18
CA THR A 104 2.35 -1.83 -15.08
C THR A 104 2.90 -0.45 -15.42
N LYS A 105 2.79 0.53 -14.51
CA LYS A 105 3.44 1.84 -14.61
C LYS A 105 4.47 2.01 -13.51
N THR A 106 5.67 2.48 -13.87
CA THR A 106 6.76 2.73 -12.93
C THR A 106 7.08 4.23 -12.84
N PHE A 107 7.34 4.69 -11.62
CA PHE A 107 7.65 6.09 -11.31
C PHE A 107 8.96 6.17 -10.53
N ASP A 108 9.79 7.14 -10.87
CA ASP A 108 10.92 7.57 -10.06
C ASP A 108 10.44 8.53 -8.98
N VAL A 109 10.84 8.26 -7.74
CA VAL A 109 10.52 9.09 -6.57
C VAL A 109 11.83 9.61 -5.99
N PHE A 110 11.96 10.93 -5.95
CA PHE A 110 13.09 11.62 -5.35
C PHE A 110 12.64 12.51 -4.20
N ILE A 111 13.38 12.45 -3.10
CA ILE A 111 13.17 13.34 -1.95
C ILE A 111 14.48 14.04 -1.62
N TYR A 112 14.37 15.34 -1.38
CA TYR A 112 15.49 16.20 -1.01
C TYR A 112 15.15 16.96 0.25
N THR A 113 16.15 17.22 1.10
CA THR A 113 16.04 18.25 2.13
C THR A 113 16.41 19.61 1.55
N THR A 114 15.88 20.68 2.14
CA THR A 114 16.37 22.03 1.85
C THR A 114 17.60 22.39 2.67
N LYS A 115 18.48 23.21 2.11
CA LYS A 115 19.58 23.90 2.83
C LYS A 115 19.53 25.39 2.60
N LEU A 116 20.19 26.15 3.47
CA LEU A 116 20.38 27.59 3.27
C LEU A 116 21.53 27.84 2.28
N ASP A 117 21.27 28.68 1.29
CA ASP A 117 22.26 29.19 0.35
C ASP A 117 22.86 30.53 0.80
N VAL A 118 23.90 30.99 0.10
CA VAL A 118 24.51 32.30 0.28
C VAL A 118 23.47 33.39 -0.01
N GLY A 119 22.95 34.01 1.04
CA GLY A 119 21.85 35.00 0.94
C GLY A 119 20.58 34.64 1.73
N ASN A 120 20.61 33.57 2.54
CA ASN A 120 19.49 33.10 3.37
C ASN A 120 18.26 32.60 2.57
N ALA A 121 18.43 32.26 1.30
CA ALA A 121 17.42 31.55 0.52
C ALA A 121 17.50 30.05 0.82
N TYR A 122 16.35 29.39 0.93
CA TYR A 122 16.30 27.94 0.95
C TYR A 122 16.47 27.40 -0.47
N ILE A 123 17.30 26.38 -0.63
CA ILE A 123 17.55 25.69 -1.89
C ILE A 123 17.49 24.18 -1.70
N LYS A 124 17.29 23.45 -2.80
CA LYS A 124 17.39 22.00 -2.87
C LYS A 124 18.82 21.53 -2.53
N ASP A 125 18.96 20.61 -1.58
CA ASP A 125 20.24 19.98 -1.28
C ASP A 125 20.42 18.69 -2.08
N GLU A 126 21.08 18.77 -3.24
CA GLU A 126 21.34 17.60 -4.08
C GLU A 126 22.10 16.47 -3.37
N ALA A 127 22.91 16.78 -2.36
CA ALA A 127 23.64 15.77 -1.58
C ALA A 127 22.72 14.94 -0.67
N SER A 128 21.51 15.44 -0.38
CA SER A 128 20.49 14.77 0.44
C SER A 128 19.56 13.84 -0.34
N LYS A 129 19.76 13.72 -1.66
CA LYS A 129 18.85 13.00 -2.56
C LYS A 129 18.63 11.55 -2.09
N LEU A 130 17.39 11.26 -1.71
CA LEU A 130 16.88 9.90 -1.60
C LEU A 130 16.17 9.55 -2.90
N SER A 131 16.49 8.39 -3.46
CA SER A 131 15.97 7.93 -4.75
C SER A 131 15.39 6.53 -4.60
N THR A 132 14.22 6.30 -5.18
CA THR A 132 13.64 4.97 -5.33
C THR A 132 12.75 4.93 -6.56
N THR A 133 12.41 3.74 -7.02
CA THR A 133 11.29 3.53 -7.94
C THR A 133 10.11 2.95 -7.18
N SER A 134 8.91 3.18 -7.69
CA SER A 134 7.71 2.46 -7.30
C SER A 134 6.89 2.14 -8.54
N SER A 135 6.20 1.00 -8.52
CA SER A 135 5.38 0.54 -9.64
C SER A 135 3.95 0.26 -9.17
N VAL A 136 2.99 0.55 -10.03
CA VAL A 136 1.58 0.22 -9.85
C VAL A 136 1.11 -0.63 -11.03
N ILE A 137 0.28 -1.63 -10.75
CA ILE A 137 -0.38 -2.44 -11.79
C ILE A 137 -1.77 -1.84 -12.00
N LEU A 138 -2.05 -1.40 -13.22
CA LEU A 138 -3.32 -0.82 -13.63
C LEU A 138 -4.12 -1.87 -14.39
N LYS A 139 -5.24 -2.25 -13.80
CA LYS A 139 -6.18 -3.18 -14.40
C LYS A 139 -7.13 -2.45 -15.34
N ASP A 140 -7.55 -3.12 -16.40
CA ASP A 140 -8.66 -2.62 -17.20
C ASP A 140 -9.95 -2.77 -16.37
N LYS A 141 -10.57 -1.63 -16.05
CA LYS A 141 -11.82 -1.58 -15.29
C LYS A 141 -13.04 -1.37 -16.18
N THR A 142 -12.88 -1.33 -17.51
CA THR A 142 -13.98 -1.08 -18.46
C THR A 142 -15.09 -2.11 -18.34
N ASP A 143 -14.75 -3.36 -18.00
CA ASP A 143 -15.70 -4.45 -17.83
C ASP A 143 -16.07 -4.77 -16.38
N TRP A 144 -15.59 -4.00 -15.40
CA TRP A 144 -15.94 -4.22 -14.00
C TRP A 144 -17.43 -4.03 -13.76
N LYS A 145 -17.97 -4.78 -12.79
CA LYS A 145 -19.41 -4.85 -12.51
C LYS A 145 -19.71 -4.37 -11.10
N ASP A 146 -20.83 -3.68 -10.93
CA ASP A 146 -21.34 -3.40 -9.59
C ASP A 146 -21.88 -4.72 -8.99
N ILE A 147 -21.56 -4.99 -7.73
CA ILE A 147 -22.11 -6.17 -7.03
C ILE A 147 -23.53 -5.81 -6.60
N THR A 148 -24.52 -6.57 -7.05
CA THR A 148 -25.93 -6.32 -6.71
C THR A 148 -26.39 -7.35 -5.69
N LEU A 149 -26.92 -6.89 -4.57
CA LEU A 149 -27.47 -7.72 -3.51
C LEU A 149 -28.99 -7.54 -3.45
N ASP A 150 -29.72 -8.62 -3.17
CA ASP A 150 -31.17 -8.55 -2.93
C ASP A 150 -31.51 -7.87 -1.58
N LYS A 151 -30.54 -7.86 -0.65
CA LYS A 151 -30.64 -7.29 0.69
C LYS A 151 -29.32 -6.64 1.08
N ASN A 152 -29.42 -5.55 1.82
CA ASN A 152 -28.30 -4.85 2.45
C ASN A 152 -28.39 -4.85 3.99
N TYR A 153 -29.43 -5.46 4.55
CA TYR A 153 -29.63 -5.59 5.99
C TYR A 153 -30.37 -6.89 6.31
N LEU A 154 -29.95 -7.56 7.40
CA LEU A 154 -30.57 -8.78 7.90
C LEU A 154 -30.65 -8.78 9.44
N PHE A 155 -31.78 -9.28 9.96
CA PHE A 155 -31.95 -9.53 11.39
C PHE A 155 -32.12 -11.04 11.63
N LEU A 156 -31.13 -11.66 12.27
CA LEU A 156 -31.15 -13.08 12.58
C LEU A 156 -31.65 -13.31 14.01
N LYS A 157 -32.59 -14.26 14.14
CA LYS A 157 -33.11 -14.69 15.44
C LYS A 157 -32.28 -15.85 15.99
N THR A 158 -32.07 -15.85 17.30
CA THR A 158 -31.34 -16.92 17.99
C THR A 158 -32.17 -18.16 18.31
N SER A 159 -33.51 -18.07 18.23
CA SER A 159 -34.45 -19.07 18.74
C SER A 159 -34.91 -20.13 17.74
N GLU A 160 -35.10 -19.80 16.46
CA GLU A 160 -35.63 -20.75 15.45
C GLU A 160 -35.00 -20.45 14.09
N SER A 161 -34.34 -21.46 13.49
CA SER A 161 -33.39 -21.33 12.38
C SER A 161 -32.37 -20.23 12.64
N LYS A 162 -31.23 -20.58 13.25
CA LYS A 162 -30.07 -19.69 13.43
C LYS A 162 -29.44 -19.27 12.10
N THR A 163 -30.20 -19.24 11.01
CA THR A 163 -29.74 -19.03 9.66
C THR A 163 -30.73 -18.17 8.89
N ASP A 164 -30.21 -17.25 8.10
CA ASP A 164 -30.94 -16.50 7.08
C ASP A 164 -30.03 -16.41 5.85
N GLN A 165 -30.48 -15.78 4.76
CA GLN A 165 -29.71 -15.66 3.54
C GLN A 165 -29.95 -14.32 2.83
N PHE A 166 -28.99 -13.98 1.99
CA PHE A 166 -29.14 -13.00 0.92
C PHE A 166 -28.58 -13.60 -0.37
N THR A 167 -28.84 -12.93 -1.49
CA THR A 167 -28.44 -13.36 -2.82
C THR A 167 -27.69 -12.25 -3.53
N ILE A 168 -26.54 -12.62 -4.11
CA ILE A 168 -25.82 -11.81 -5.08
C ILE A 168 -26.51 -12.02 -6.44
N THR A 169 -27.28 -11.04 -6.89
CA THR A 169 -28.25 -11.22 -7.98
C THR A 169 -27.63 -11.26 -9.37
N ASN A 170 -26.35 -10.86 -9.49
CA ASN A 170 -25.62 -10.78 -10.75
C ASN A 170 -24.34 -11.64 -10.72
N MET A 171 -24.37 -12.74 -9.97
CA MET A 171 -23.24 -13.66 -9.76
C MET A 171 -22.61 -14.15 -11.07
N GLU A 172 -23.39 -14.30 -12.13
CA GLU A 172 -22.96 -14.75 -13.45
C GLU A 172 -22.00 -13.79 -14.17
N PHE A 173 -21.92 -12.54 -13.73
CA PHE A 173 -21.01 -11.52 -14.28
C PHE A 173 -19.83 -11.21 -13.37
N LEU A 174 -19.74 -11.85 -12.20
CA LEU A 174 -18.71 -11.59 -11.20
C LEU A 174 -17.66 -12.70 -11.19
N GLU A 175 -16.42 -12.32 -10.92
CA GLU A 175 -15.27 -13.21 -10.86
C GLU A 175 -14.70 -13.29 -9.44
N ASP A 176 -14.19 -14.49 -9.08
CA ASP A 176 -13.54 -14.80 -7.80
C ASP A 176 -14.25 -14.21 -6.57
N VAL A 177 -15.57 -14.36 -6.50
CA VAL A 177 -16.37 -13.78 -5.43
C VAL A 177 -16.03 -14.41 -4.08
N VAL A 178 -15.73 -13.56 -3.10
CA VAL A 178 -15.43 -13.93 -1.72
C VAL A 178 -16.37 -13.20 -0.78
N VAL A 179 -16.89 -13.92 0.22
CA VAL A 179 -17.72 -13.36 1.28
C VAL A 179 -17.01 -13.51 2.61
N VAL A 180 -16.94 -12.42 3.39
CA VAL A 180 -16.22 -12.36 4.66
C VAL A 180 -17.13 -11.77 5.74
N SER A 181 -17.12 -12.34 6.94
CA SER A 181 -17.75 -11.73 8.12
C SER A 181 -16.75 -10.83 8.84
N SER A 182 -17.18 -9.65 9.27
CA SER A 182 -16.37 -8.77 10.11
C SER A 182 -16.13 -9.34 11.52
N ASP A 183 -17.04 -10.20 12.01
CA ASP A 183 -16.92 -10.91 13.28
C ASP A 183 -17.59 -12.28 13.24
N GLU A 184 -16.78 -13.32 13.00
CA GLU A 184 -17.23 -14.72 12.97
C GLU A 184 -17.70 -15.25 14.33
N ASN A 185 -17.46 -14.52 15.43
CA ASN A 185 -18.04 -14.88 16.73
C ASN A 185 -19.52 -14.51 16.82
N ILE A 186 -20.01 -13.60 15.97
CA ILE A 186 -21.41 -13.16 15.93
C ILE A 186 -22.15 -13.90 14.82
N VAL A 187 -21.61 -13.89 13.60
CA VAL A 187 -22.22 -14.50 12.42
C VAL A 187 -21.15 -15.07 11.49
N ILE A 188 -21.38 -16.27 10.97
CA ILE A 188 -20.57 -16.84 9.88
C ILE A 188 -21.37 -16.82 8.58
N ALA A 189 -20.69 -16.60 7.45
CA ALA A 189 -21.28 -16.61 6.12
C ALA A 189 -20.68 -17.75 5.28
N SER A 190 -21.51 -18.43 4.48
CA SER A 190 -21.00 -19.35 3.46
C SER A 190 -20.39 -18.60 2.29
N GLN A 191 -19.47 -19.24 1.56
CA GLN A 191 -19.10 -18.76 0.22
C GLN A 191 -20.27 -18.98 -0.74
N PRO A 192 -20.52 -18.05 -1.69
CA PRO A 192 -21.63 -18.17 -2.63
C PRO A 192 -21.37 -19.28 -3.65
N GLY A 193 -22.43 -20.02 -3.98
CA GLY A 193 -22.44 -20.91 -5.13
C GLY A 193 -22.64 -20.14 -6.44
N LYS A 194 -22.83 -20.87 -7.55
CA LYS A 194 -23.16 -20.27 -8.86
C LYS A 194 -24.53 -19.56 -8.88
N ASP A 195 -25.39 -19.88 -7.92
CA ASP A 195 -26.69 -19.25 -7.71
C ASP A 195 -26.62 -17.96 -6.88
N GLY A 196 -25.43 -17.57 -6.42
CA GLY A 196 -25.21 -16.34 -5.66
C GLY A 196 -25.77 -16.36 -4.24
N ILE A 197 -26.29 -17.51 -3.77
CA ILE A 197 -26.91 -17.60 -2.44
C ILE A 197 -25.82 -17.65 -1.36
N VAL A 198 -25.93 -16.75 -0.38
CA VAL A 198 -25.09 -16.71 0.81
C VAL A 198 -25.93 -17.04 2.02
N ILE A 199 -25.58 -18.12 2.71
CA ILE A 199 -26.25 -18.54 3.94
C ILE A 199 -25.47 -17.99 5.13
N LEU A 200 -26.16 -17.23 5.96
CA LEU A 200 -25.66 -16.72 7.22
C LEU A 200 -26.04 -17.64 8.35
N LYS A 201 -25.18 -17.79 9.36
CA LYS A 201 -25.49 -18.52 10.59
C LYS A 201 -25.12 -17.68 11.81
N ALA A 202 -26.13 -17.38 12.62
CA ALA A 202 -25.99 -16.72 13.91
C ALA A 202 -25.26 -17.64 14.92
N ILE A 203 -24.24 -17.08 15.57
CA ILE A 203 -23.43 -17.73 16.60
C ILE A 203 -23.74 -17.12 17.97
N ASN A 204 -23.56 -15.81 18.11
CA ASN A 204 -23.83 -15.03 19.32
C ASN A 204 -24.61 -13.76 19.01
N LEU A 205 -25.19 -13.15 20.05
CA LEU A 205 -25.88 -11.85 19.95
C LEU A 205 -24.86 -10.74 19.64
N GLY A 206 -25.27 -9.77 18.84
CA GLY A 206 -24.45 -8.63 18.49
C GLY A 206 -24.71 -8.14 17.07
N ASN A 207 -23.84 -7.25 16.60
CA ASN A 207 -23.87 -6.69 15.26
C ASN A 207 -22.59 -7.08 14.53
N ALA A 208 -22.70 -7.40 13.25
CA ALA A 208 -21.58 -7.68 12.36
C ALA A 208 -21.92 -7.23 10.94
N GLU A 209 -20.89 -7.13 10.11
CA GLU A 209 -21.00 -6.81 8.69
C GLU A 209 -20.60 -8.04 7.88
N ILE A 210 -21.33 -8.32 6.81
CA ILE A 210 -20.92 -9.28 5.78
C ILE A 210 -20.45 -8.52 4.57
N ILE A 211 -19.18 -8.69 4.23
CA ILE A 211 -18.48 -8.01 3.14
C ILE A 211 -18.40 -8.96 1.95
N VAL A 212 -18.96 -8.55 0.81
CA VAL A 212 -18.92 -9.26 -0.45
C VAL A 212 -17.91 -8.56 -1.36
N LYS A 213 -16.93 -9.33 -1.84
CA LYS A 213 -15.86 -8.88 -2.74
C LYS A 213 -15.91 -9.68 -4.03
N ALA A 214 -15.56 -9.07 -5.15
CA ALA A 214 -15.35 -9.74 -6.43
C ALA A 214 -14.08 -9.17 -7.09
N SER A 215 -13.32 -10.00 -7.81
CA SER A 215 -12.04 -9.55 -8.41
C SER A 215 -12.25 -8.52 -9.54
N ASN A 216 -13.43 -8.55 -10.17
CA ASN A 216 -13.91 -7.57 -11.16
C ASN A 216 -15.04 -6.68 -10.61
N GLY A 217 -15.18 -6.59 -9.28
CA GLY A 217 -16.18 -5.74 -8.62
C GLY A 217 -15.73 -4.29 -8.53
N ILE A 218 -16.62 -3.34 -8.87
CA ILE A 218 -16.33 -1.89 -8.76
C ILE A 218 -16.03 -1.50 -7.31
N GLU A 219 -16.85 -1.98 -6.38
CA GLU A 219 -16.72 -1.75 -4.95
C GLU A 219 -17.18 -2.98 -4.18
N ASP A 220 -16.63 -3.16 -2.97
CA ASP A 220 -17.14 -4.13 -2.00
C ASP A 220 -18.57 -3.75 -1.60
N LYS A 221 -19.43 -4.75 -1.35
CA LYS A 221 -20.76 -4.53 -0.78
C LYS A 221 -20.87 -5.07 0.62
N VAL A 222 -21.64 -4.36 1.43
CA VAL A 222 -21.84 -4.69 2.84
C VAL A 222 -23.30 -5.01 3.08
N VAL A 223 -23.53 -6.09 3.83
CA VAL A 223 -24.81 -6.42 4.44
C VAL A 223 -24.67 -6.25 5.95
N ASP A 224 -25.45 -5.34 6.52
CA ASP A 224 -25.52 -5.14 7.96
C ASP A 224 -26.30 -6.28 8.61
N VAL A 225 -25.73 -6.92 9.64
CA VAL A 225 -26.35 -8.06 10.31
C VAL A 225 -26.49 -7.81 11.79
N ILE A 226 -27.71 -7.95 12.31
CA ILE A 226 -28.01 -7.92 13.74
C ILE A 226 -28.50 -9.29 14.17
N VAL A 227 -27.87 -9.86 15.19
CA VAL A 227 -28.29 -11.10 15.84
C VAL A 227 -28.94 -10.77 17.18
N GLY A 228 -30.24 -11.03 17.30
CA GLY A 228 -31.04 -10.62 18.45
C GLY A 228 -31.98 -11.69 19.00
N PHE A 229 -32.63 -11.34 20.12
CA PHE A 229 -33.81 -12.06 20.58
C PHE A 229 -35.03 -11.65 19.76
N SER A 230 -35.96 -12.60 19.57
CA SER A 230 -37.27 -12.35 18.96
C SER A 230 -38.18 -11.57 19.89
#